data_AF-A0A975T7T7-F1
#
_entry.id   AF-A0A975T7T7-F1
#
_cell.length_a   1.000
_cell.length_b   1.000
_cell.length_c   1.000
_cell.angle_alpha   90.00
_cell.angle_beta   90.00
_cell.angle_gamma   90.00
#
_symmetry.space_group_name_H-M   'P 1'
#
loop_
_entity.id
_entity.type
_entity.pdbx_description
1 polymer ?
#
loop_
_entity_poly.entity_id
_entity_poly.type
_entity_poly.pdbx_seq_one_letter_code
_entity_poly.pdbx_strand_id
1 'polypeptide(L)'
;MVGNTFMQISQDLQRFGNHLILGISGTTLSDDDKRALSELKPIGVIFFAKNFLDGVPYSAWLESFKNLIDDIRQYSEREFIFTTLDHEGGRVVRTPLPITRFPHAYLLQSQARAVAKATALELKSLGINLSWAPVADIFSYPQNPIIGPRSFGTTPETASQGVREYYQGLKEGGILGCAKHFPGHGDTRQDSHLELPILNSNVEQLHQRELIPFQTLINEQIPLIMTAHILFPRIDPAVPATLSKVILNQILRKELDFSGVVVSDDLDMKAVSDMFMQPGTIARAFHAGCDLFIISRNINSSSLERTYQIANDFVSSLKNGSLDAQVVEQAKQRIDNLLASTPQYLVSMLEQETLVHHAQLAISCTFHR
;
A
#
# COMPACT_ATOMS: atom_id res chain seq x y z
N MET A 1 -2.50 -36.56 19.07
CA MET A 1 -3.38 -36.07 17.98
C MET A 1 -3.65 -34.57 18.07
N VAL A 2 -3.97 -34.00 19.24
CA VAL A 2 -4.22 -32.55 19.41
C VAL A 2 -3.05 -31.67 18.95
N GLY A 3 -1.79 -32.01 19.30
CA GLY A 3 -0.61 -31.24 18.89
C GLY A 3 -0.35 -31.19 17.38
N ASN A 4 -0.75 -32.22 16.62
CA ASN A 4 -0.56 -32.26 15.17
C ASN A 4 -1.57 -31.35 14.45
N THR A 5 -2.81 -31.29 14.94
CA THR A 5 -3.86 -30.42 14.40
C THR A 5 -3.56 -28.94 14.63
N PHE A 6 -3.06 -28.56 15.82
CA PHE A 6 -2.66 -27.18 16.11
C PHE A 6 -1.47 -26.74 15.26
N MET A 7 -0.47 -27.60 15.08
CA MET A 7 0.70 -27.30 14.24
C MET A 7 0.31 -27.11 12.78
N GLN A 8 -0.64 -27.89 12.27
CA GLN A 8 -1.11 -27.80 10.89
C GLN A 8 -2.00 -26.56 10.64
N ILE A 9 -2.86 -26.19 11.60
CA ILE A 9 -3.63 -24.93 11.54
C ILE A 9 -2.69 -23.72 11.54
N SER A 10 -1.63 -23.75 12.37
CA SER A 10 -0.61 -22.70 12.39
C SER A 10 0.12 -22.56 11.05
N GLN A 11 0.50 -23.67 10.41
CA GLN A 11 1.14 -23.65 9.08
C GLN A 11 0.20 -23.11 7.99
N ASP A 12 -1.08 -23.46 8.04
CA ASP A 12 -2.07 -22.98 7.07
C ASP A 12 -2.29 -21.46 7.17
N LEU A 13 -2.34 -20.91 8.39
CA LEU A 13 -2.45 -19.46 8.61
C LEU A 13 -1.19 -18.71 8.16
N GLN A 14 0.00 -19.27 8.39
CA GLN A 14 1.26 -18.69 7.92
C GLN A 14 1.33 -18.59 6.40
N ARG A 15 0.63 -19.47 5.65
CA ARG A 15 0.51 -19.34 4.20
C ARG A 15 -0.17 -18.04 3.81
N PHE A 16 -1.22 -17.62 4.52
CA PHE A 16 -1.84 -16.30 4.31
C PHE A 16 -0.89 -15.17 4.70
N GLY A 17 -0.05 -15.37 5.72
CA GLY A 17 1.02 -14.45 6.09
C GLY A 17 1.90 -14.00 4.94
N ASN A 18 2.21 -14.90 4.00
CA ASN A 18 3.01 -14.57 2.80
C ASN A 18 2.33 -13.56 1.85
N HIS A 19 1.05 -13.28 2.08
CA HIS A 19 0.21 -12.36 1.31
C HIS A 19 -0.35 -11.22 2.16
N LEU A 20 0.17 -11.01 3.37
CA LEU A 20 -0.38 -10.05 4.32
C LEU A 20 0.61 -8.94 4.68
N ILE A 21 0.18 -7.70 4.48
CA ILE A 21 0.71 -6.52 5.17
C ILE A 21 -0.19 -6.22 6.38
N LEU A 22 0.37 -6.35 7.57
CA LEU A 22 -0.37 -6.19 8.82
C LEU A 22 -0.08 -4.83 9.47
N GLY A 23 -1.12 -4.13 9.91
CA GLY A 23 -0.96 -2.93 10.71
C GLY A 23 -0.66 -3.20 12.19
N ILE A 24 0.14 -2.32 12.78
CA ILE A 24 0.60 -2.41 14.18
C ILE A 24 -0.18 -1.42 15.04
N SER A 25 -0.61 -1.85 16.23
CA SER A 25 -1.60 -1.11 17.02
C SER A 25 -1.09 0.19 17.67
N GLY A 26 0.20 0.29 17.99
CA GLY A 26 0.77 1.45 18.68
C GLY A 26 2.30 1.57 18.58
N THR A 27 2.92 2.33 19.49
CA THR A 27 4.37 2.56 19.57
C THR A 27 5.15 1.39 20.19
N THR A 28 4.44 0.44 20.81
CA THR A 28 4.95 -0.84 21.30
C THR A 28 3.97 -1.94 20.88
N LEU A 29 4.43 -3.19 20.84
CA LEU A 29 3.56 -4.32 20.51
C LEU A 29 2.63 -4.65 21.67
N SER A 30 1.32 -4.63 21.41
CA SER A 30 0.33 -5.24 22.29
C SER A 30 0.46 -6.78 22.25
N ASP A 31 -0.17 -7.48 23.20
CA ASP A 31 -0.19 -8.95 23.17
C ASP A 31 -0.92 -9.50 21.93
N ASP A 32 -1.91 -8.75 21.43
CA ASP A 32 -2.57 -9.04 20.17
C ASP A 32 -1.64 -8.89 18.97
N ASP A 33 -0.79 -7.86 18.94
CA ASP A 33 0.20 -7.71 17.87
C ASP A 33 1.23 -8.85 17.91
N LYS A 34 1.75 -9.19 19.08
CA LYS A 34 2.69 -10.30 19.27
C LYS A 34 2.08 -11.62 18.77
N ARG A 35 0.84 -11.90 19.17
CA ARG A 35 0.09 -13.08 18.73
C ARG A 35 -0.06 -13.10 17.21
N ALA A 36 -0.54 -12.02 16.62
CA ALA A 36 -0.74 -11.92 15.17
C ALA A 36 0.56 -12.10 14.40
N LEU A 37 1.66 -11.46 14.84
CA LEU A 37 2.97 -11.58 14.22
C LEU A 37 3.51 -13.01 14.28
N SER A 38 3.39 -13.70 15.42
CA SER A 38 3.89 -15.06 15.57
C SER A 38 3.05 -16.12 14.88
N GLU A 39 1.73 -15.98 14.88
CA GLU A 39 0.84 -16.97 14.27
C GLU A 39 0.66 -16.76 12.76
N LEU A 40 0.48 -15.52 12.30
CA LEU A 40 0.29 -15.23 10.88
C LEU A 40 1.61 -15.05 10.16
N LYS A 41 2.67 -14.58 10.82
CA LYS A 41 3.98 -14.26 10.20
C LYS A 41 3.81 -13.43 8.92
N PRO A 42 3.20 -12.23 8.99
CA PRO A 42 2.92 -11.42 7.80
C PRO A 42 4.22 -11.06 7.05
N ILE A 43 4.17 -11.02 5.72
CA ILE A 43 5.31 -10.70 4.84
C ILE A 43 5.73 -9.24 4.97
N GLY A 44 4.87 -8.41 5.55
CA GLY A 44 5.18 -7.02 5.86
C GLY A 44 4.27 -6.40 6.90
N VAL A 45 4.62 -5.19 7.28
CA VAL A 45 3.87 -4.35 8.20
C VAL A 45 3.63 -2.96 7.60
N ILE A 46 2.51 -2.35 7.99
CA ILE A 46 2.20 -0.96 7.65
C ILE A 46 2.14 -0.11 8.92
N PHE A 47 2.78 1.06 8.87
CA PHE A 47 2.79 2.01 9.96
C PHE A 47 1.88 3.22 9.70
N PHE A 48 1.38 3.79 10.78
CA PHE A 48 0.55 4.99 10.84
C PHE A 48 1.09 5.94 11.92
N ALA A 49 0.48 7.12 12.06
CA ALA A 49 0.91 8.13 13.02
C ALA A 49 1.00 7.59 14.46
N LYS A 50 0.09 6.69 14.84
CA LYS A 50 0.06 6.04 16.16
C LYS A 50 1.27 5.15 16.48
N ASN A 51 2.10 4.83 15.49
CA ASN A 51 3.31 4.01 15.69
C ASN A 51 4.55 4.86 16.03
N PHE A 52 4.39 6.18 16.09
CA PHE A 52 5.46 7.11 16.43
C PHE A 52 5.12 7.90 17.69
N LEU A 53 6.10 8.13 18.56
CA LEU A 53 5.94 9.04 19.68
C LEU A 53 6.04 10.49 19.18
N ASP A 54 4.94 11.23 19.25
CA ASP A 54 4.91 12.66 18.90
C ASP A 54 5.11 13.55 20.13
N GLY A 55 5.66 14.75 19.92
CA GLY A 55 5.92 15.72 20.99
C GLY A 55 7.13 15.45 21.89
N VAL A 56 7.96 14.46 21.54
CA VAL A 56 9.23 14.14 22.24
C VAL A 56 10.44 14.43 21.34
N PRO A 57 11.67 14.57 21.88
CA PRO A 57 12.88 14.78 21.06
C PRO A 57 13.06 13.70 19.98
N TYR A 58 13.67 14.09 18.84
CA TYR A 58 13.90 13.18 17.69
C TYR A 58 14.54 11.86 18.12
N SER A 59 15.60 11.93 18.93
CA SER A 59 16.30 10.75 19.42
C SER A 59 15.39 9.78 20.17
N ALA A 60 14.51 10.28 21.03
CA ALA A 60 13.63 9.47 21.86
C ALA A 60 12.53 8.77 21.04
N TRP A 61 11.88 9.49 20.11
CA TRP A 61 10.87 8.83 19.26
C TRP A 61 11.52 7.83 18.29
N LEU A 62 12.70 8.16 17.76
CA LEU A 62 13.42 7.28 16.85
C LEU A 62 13.89 6.00 17.54
N GLU A 63 14.36 6.10 18.78
CA GLU A 63 14.71 4.93 19.61
C GLU A 63 13.48 4.06 19.89
N SER A 64 12.34 4.66 20.25
CA SER A 64 11.09 3.92 20.41
C SER A 64 10.66 3.20 19.13
N PHE A 65 10.78 3.86 17.98
CA PHE A 65 10.41 3.26 16.70
C PHE A 65 11.39 2.15 16.27
N LYS A 66 12.68 2.30 16.58
CA LYS A 66 13.68 1.26 16.40
C LYS A 66 13.33 0.01 17.21
N ASN A 67 13.03 0.16 18.50
CA ASN A 67 12.62 -0.95 19.35
C ASN A 67 11.36 -1.64 18.82
N LEU A 68 10.39 -0.87 18.32
CA LEU A 68 9.20 -1.43 17.69
C LEU A 68 9.53 -2.29 16.46
N ILE A 69 10.43 -1.85 15.58
CA ILE A 69 10.88 -2.63 14.41
C ILE A 69 11.62 -3.90 14.84
N ASP A 70 12.48 -3.81 15.85
CA ASP A 70 13.23 -4.95 16.35
C ASP A 70 12.29 -6.01 16.98
N ASP A 71 11.30 -5.57 17.76
CA ASP A 71 10.24 -6.44 18.28
C ASP A 71 9.44 -7.10 17.14
N ILE A 72 9.06 -6.35 16.10
CA ILE A 72 8.33 -6.91 14.95
C ILE A 72 9.14 -8.01 14.28
N ARG A 73 10.44 -7.81 14.05
CA ARG A 73 11.33 -8.82 13.47
C ARG A 73 11.44 -10.05 14.37
N GLN A 74 11.55 -9.85 15.68
CA GLN A 74 11.60 -10.94 16.65
C GLN A 74 10.32 -11.80 16.63
N TYR A 75 9.13 -11.18 16.72
CA TYR A 75 7.88 -11.94 16.80
C TYR A 75 7.40 -12.52 15.47
N SER A 76 7.75 -11.88 14.33
CA SER A 76 7.44 -12.41 13.00
C SER A 76 8.40 -13.52 12.57
N GLU A 77 9.61 -13.59 13.16
CA GLU A 77 10.69 -14.50 12.79
C GLU A 77 11.04 -14.43 11.30
N ARG A 78 10.92 -13.24 10.70
CA ARG A 78 11.28 -12.99 9.30
C ARG A 78 12.61 -12.26 9.20
N GLU A 79 13.53 -12.83 8.43
CA GLU A 79 14.80 -12.19 8.07
C GLU A 79 14.57 -10.99 7.15
N PHE A 80 13.71 -11.16 6.14
CA PHE A 80 13.31 -10.13 5.20
C PHE A 80 11.82 -9.81 5.38
N ILE A 81 11.50 -8.52 5.47
CA ILE A 81 10.13 -8.05 5.70
C ILE A 81 9.90 -6.72 4.95
N PHE A 82 8.69 -6.50 4.44
CA PHE A 82 8.30 -5.17 4.00
C PHE A 82 7.95 -4.30 5.21
N THR A 83 8.62 -3.17 5.33
CA THR A 83 8.32 -2.12 6.31
C THR A 83 7.77 -0.93 5.54
N THR A 84 6.48 -0.67 5.70
CA THR A 84 5.73 0.14 4.73
C THR A 84 5.10 1.38 5.37
N LEU A 85 4.98 2.45 4.57
CA LEU A 85 4.39 3.71 5.02
C LEU A 85 3.66 4.44 3.88
N ASP A 86 2.48 4.99 4.19
CA ASP A 86 1.83 6.02 3.37
C ASP A 86 2.47 7.39 3.62
N HIS A 87 3.46 7.77 2.81
CA HIS A 87 4.13 9.07 2.91
C HIS A 87 4.09 9.78 1.55
N GLU A 88 2.93 10.33 1.20
CA GLU A 88 2.69 10.99 -0.09
C GLU A 88 3.05 12.48 -0.08
N GLY A 89 3.14 13.08 1.12
CA GLY A 89 3.17 14.53 1.30
C GLY A 89 1.77 15.13 1.49
N GLY A 90 1.72 16.45 1.69
CA GLY A 90 0.50 17.18 2.05
C GLY A 90 -0.14 16.63 3.32
N ARG A 91 -1.43 16.25 3.24
CA ARG A 91 -2.17 15.66 4.37
C ARG A 91 -1.82 14.20 4.68
N VAL A 92 -1.15 13.50 3.77
CA VAL A 92 -0.83 12.06 3.93
C VAL A 92 0.63 11.93 4.34
N VAL A 93 0.87 12.26 5.61
CA VAL A 93 2.14 12.12 6.31
C VAL A 93 1.86 11.43 7.63
N ARG A 94 2.63 10.39 7.97
CA ARG A 94 2.45 9.63 9.22
C ARG A 94 3.45 10.00 10.30
N THR A 95 4.64 10.44 9.92
CA THR A 95 5.75 10.66 10.85
C THR A 95 5.63 12.00 11.60
N PRO A 96 6.11 12.07 12.85
CA PRO A 96 6.27 13.34 13.55
C PRO A 96 7.47 14.11 12.99
N LEU A 97 7.66 15.33 13.47
CA LEU A 97 8.90 16.08 13.23
C LEU A 97 10.11 15.32 13.82
N PRO A 98 11.32 15.46 13.26
CA PRO A 98 11.71 16.43 12.23
C PRO A 98 11.58 15.92 10.79
N ILE A 99 10.98 14.74 10.55
CA ILE A 99 10.76 14.22 9.20
C ILE A 99 9.94 15.23 8.39
N THR A 100 10.38 15.49 7.17
CA THR A 100 9.93 16.63 6.38
C THR A 100 8.48 16.44 5.94
N ARG A 101 7.67 17.48 6.12
CA ARG A 101 6.32 17.54 5.56
C ARG A 101 6.37 18.19 4.18
N PHE A 102 6.60 17.39 3.15
CA PHE A 102 6.53 17.87 1.76
C PHE A 102 5.11 18.30 1.40
N PRO A 103 4.92 19.26 0.47
CA PRO A 103 3.60 19.67 0.06
C PRO A 103 2.91 18.56 -0.75
N HIS A 104 1.63 18.81 -1.07
CA HIS A 104 0.86 17.95 -1.96
C HIS A 104 1.57 17.71 -3.30
N ALA A 105 1.42 16.50 -3.86
CA ALA A 105 2.01 16.09 -5.15
C ALA A 105 1.76 17.10 -6.27
N TYR A 106 0.55 17.68 -6.31
CA TYR A 106 0.17 18.72 -7.27
C TYR A 106 1.10 19.96 -7.26
N LEU A 107 1.71 20.27 -6.13
CA LEU A 107 2.62 21.42 -5.98
C LEU A 107 4.08 21.07 -6.30
N LEU A 108 4.41 19.79 -6.46
CA LEU A 108 5.80 19.37 -6.68
C LEU A 108 6.31 19.76 -8.06
N GLN A 109 5.46 19.65 -9.10
CA GLN A 109 5.79 20.05 -10.47
C GLN A 109 7.17 19.47 -10.90
N SER A 110 8.10 20.31 -11.40
CA SER A 110 9.44 19.89 -11.80
C SER A 110 10.34 19.40 -10.65
N GLN A 111 9.96 19.61 -9.40
CA GLN A 111 10.71 19.19 -8.21
C GLN A 111 10.31 17.79 -7.73
N ALA A 112 9.33 17.12 -8.37
CA ALA A 112 8.82 15.80 -7.96
C ALA A 112 9.94 14.76 -7.72
N ARG A 113 10.93 14.68 -8.60
CA ARG A 113 12.07 13.75 -8.45
C ARG A 113 12.99 14.11 -7.29
N ALA A 114 13.28 15.39 -7.09
CA ALA A 114 14.13 15.85 -5.99
C ALA A 114 13.45 15.58 -4.64
N VAL A 115 12.15 15.88 -4.55
CA VAL A 115 11.35 15.59 -3.37
C VAL A 115 11.29 14.09 -3.10
N ALA A 116 11.05 13.26 -4.11
CA ALA A 116 11.04 11.82 -3.94
C ALA A 116 12.39 11.25 -3.45
N LYS A 117 13.53 11.79 -3.90
CA LYS A 117 14.85 11.41 -3.37
C LYS A 117 15.00 11.77 -1.90
N ALA A 118 14.59 12.98 -1.51
CA ALA A 118 14.62 13.44 -0.13
C ALA A 118 13.70 12.58 0.77
N THR A 119 12.46 12.33 0.31
CA THR A 119 11.52 11.41 0.96
C THR A 119 12.12 10.02 1.09
N ALA A 120 12.75 9.48 0.04
CA ALA A 120 13.35 8.17 0.08
C ALA A 120 14.49 8.05 1.11
N LEU A 121 15.34 9.08 1.21
CA LEU A 121 16.37 9.16 2.23
C LEU A 121 15.79 9.16 3.66
N GLU A 122 14.72 9.94 3.89
CA GLU A 122 14.04 9.98 5.18
C GLU A 122 13.34 8.67 5.52
N LEU A 123 12.64 8.04 4.58
CA LEU A 123 12.01 6.74 4.81
C LEU A 123 13.06 5.65 5.09
N LYS A 124 14.16 5.66 4.34
CA LYS A 124 15.28 4.74 4.54
C LYS A 124 15.88 4.87 5.93
N SER A 125 16.05 6.08 6.47
CA SER A 125 16.56 6.28 7.83
C SER A 125 15.61 5.76 8.90
N LEU A 126 14.33 5.56 8.58
CA LEU A 126 13.33 4.95 9.45
C LEU A 126 13.23 3.43 9.25
N GLY A 127 14.10 2.82 8.45
CA GLY A 127 13.98 1.39 8.18
C GLY A 127 12.84 1.02 7.22
N ILE A 128 12.13 1.99 6.63
CA ILE A 128 11.04 1.78 5.66
C ILE A 128 11.64 1.44 4.30
N ASN A 129 11.15 0.40 3.64
CA ASN A 129 11.64 -0.04 2.32
C ASN A 129 10.59 0.03 1.20
N LEU A 130 9.34 0.30 1.54
CA LEU A 130 8.24 0.45 0.58
C LEU A 130 7.37 1.65 0.95
N SER A 131 7.25 2.59 0.02
CA SER A 131 6.31 3.69 0.11
C SER A 131 5.06 3.36 -0.72
N TRP A 132 3.89 3.54 -0.13
CA TRP A 132 2.62 3.45 -0.85
C TRP A 132 2.38 4.71 -1.68
N ALA A 133 3.30 5.01 -2.59
CA ALA A 133 3.31 6.17 -3.49
C ALA A 133 4.09 5.81 -4.77
N PRO A 134 3.85 6.44 -5.92
CA PRO A 134 3.02 7.64 -6.13
C PRO A 134 1.51 7.36 -6.29
N VAL A 135 0.71 8.39 -6.00
CA VAL A 135 -0.69 8.45 -6.43
C VAL A 135 -0.72 8.72 -7.94
N ALA A 136 -1.13 7.71 -8.71
CA ALA A 136 -1.25 7.72 -10.16
C ALA A 136 -2.63 8.20 -10.66
N ASP A 137 -3.56 8.45 -9.74
CA ASP A 137 -4.86 9.05 -10.06
C ASP A 137 -4.72 10.44 -10.67
N ILE A 138 -5.62 10.81 -11.57
CA ILE A 138 -5.66 12.14 -12.22
C ILE A 138 -6.68 13.02 -11.48
N PHE A 139 -6.33 14.23 -11.08
CA PHE A 139 -7.30 15.16 -10.47
C PHE A 139 -8.20 15.82 -11.54
N SER A 140 -9.02 15.02 -12.21
CA SER A 140 -9.87 15.43 -13.33
C SER A 140 -11.18 16.11 -12.88
N TYR A 141 -11.65 15.83 -11.66
CA TYR A 141 -12.85 16.44 -11.11
C TYR A 141 -12.52 17.41 -9.96
N PRO A 142 -12.75 18.73 -10.10
CA PRO A 142 -12.31 19.73 -9.11
C PRO A 142 -12.88 19.57 -7.70
N GLN A 143 -14.03 18.90 -7.54
CA GLN A 143 -14.65 18.66 -6.22
C GLN A 143 -14.38 17.24 -5.70
N ASN A 144 -13.42 16.50 -6.27
CA ASN A 144 -13.06 15.17 -5.77
C ASN A 144 -12.59 15.26 -4.31
N PRO A 145 -13.28 14.60 -3.34
CA PRO A 145 -12.98 14.75 -1.92
C PRO A 145 -11.78 13.90 -1.45
N ILE A 146 -11.32 12.94 -2.26
CA ILE A 146 -10.37 11.91 -1.85
C ILE A 146 -8.98 12.18 -2.42
N ILE A 147 -8.88 12.33 -3.75
CA ILE A 147 -7.62 12.50 -4.48
C ILE A 147 -7.21 13.96 -4.41
N GLY A 148 -7.95 14.86 -5.05
CA GLY A 148 -7.65 16.28 -5.03
C GLY A 148 -6.17 16.58 -5.32
N PRO A 149 -5.51 17.40 -4.50
CA PRO A 149 -4.10 17.75 -4.70
C PRO A 149 -3.10 16.60 -4.39
N ARG A 150 -3.56 15.41 -3.98
CA ARG A 150 -2.70 14.20 -3.89
C ARG A 150 -2.28 13.71 -5.28
N SER A 151 -3.02 14.05 -6.33
CA SER A 151 -2.60 13.78 -7.71
C SER A 151 -1.46 14.72 -8.13
N PHE A 152 -0.61 14.24 -9.03
CA PHE A 152 0.44 15.06 -9.65
C PHE A 152 -0.07 16.00 -10.74
N GLY A 153 -1.27 15.78 -11.28
CA GLY A 153 -1.76 16.56 -12.41
C GLY A 153 -3.26 16.42 -12.67
N THR A 154 -3.82 17.34 -13.44
CA THR A 154 -5.25 17.37 -13.80
C THR A 154 -5.51 16.75 -15.18
N THR A 155 -4.45 16.43 -15.94
CA THR A 155 -4.52 15.76 -17.24
C THR A 155 -3.67 14.49 -17.25
N PRO A 156 -3.92 13.55 -18.18
CA PRO A 156 -3.07 12.37 -18.35
C PRO A 156 -1.58 12.71 -18.48
N GLU A 157 -1.22 13.74 -19.24
CA GLU A 157 0.15 14.12 -19.52
C GLU A 157 0.86 14.66 -18.27
N THR A 158 0.19 15.56 -17.54
CA THR A 158 0.75 16.18 -16.33
C THR A 158 0.87 15.19 -15.19
N ALA A 159 -0.15 14.33 -15.01
CA ALA A 159 -0.11 13.25 -14.03
C ALA A 159 1.00 12.25 -14.37
N SER A 160 1.09 11.79 -15.63
CA SER A 160 2.11 10.82 -16.07
C SER A 160 3.54 11.33 -15.88
N GLN A 161 3.80 12.60 -16.23
CA GLN A 161 5.11 13.20 -16.02
C GLN A 161 5.47 13.27 -14.53
N GLY A 162 4.55 13.74 -13.69
CA GLY A 162 4.81 13.88 -12.25
C GLY A 162 5.01 12.53 -11.54
N VAL A 163 4.16 11.54 -11.83
CA VAL A 163 4.28 10.21 -11.19
C VAL A 163 5.57 9.51 -11.62
N ARG A 164 5.98 9.68 -12.89
CA ARG A 164 7.24 9.16 -13.42
C ARG A 164 8.43 9.75 -12.68
N GLU A 165 8.52 11.08 -12.61
CA GLU A 165 9.63 11.75 -11.94
C GLU A 165 9.69 11.41 -10.45
N TYR A 166 8.55 11.35 -9.77
CA TYR A 166 8.48 10.93 -8.37
C TYR A 166 8.94 9.48 -8.18
N TYR A 167 8.44 8.55 -9.00
CA TYR A 167 8.83 7.14 -8.92
C TYR A 167 10.33 6.95 -9.19
N GLN A 168 10.91 7.64 -10.18
CA GLN A 168 12.36 7.60 -10.44
C GLN A 168 13.15 8.07 -9.22
N GLY A 169 12.71 9.14 -8.54
CA GLY A 169 13.36 9.61 -7.32
C GLY A 169 13.30 8.60 -6.17
N LEU A 170 12.15 7.92 -5.96
CA LEU A 170 12.04 6.84 -4.99
C LEU A 170 12.99 5.68 -5.33
N LYS A 171 13.00 5.26 -6.60
CA LYS A 171 13.83 4.17 -7.12
C LYS A 171 15.32 4.45 -6.91
N GLU A 172 15.76 5.68 -7.22
CA GLU A 172 17.14 6.12 -6.98
C GLU A 172 17.51 6.19 -5.50
N GLY A 173 16.56 6.55 -4.63
CA GLY A 173 16.75 6.51 -3.18
C GLY A 173 16.69 5.10 -2.57
N GLY A 174 16.36 4.08 -3.38
CA GLY A 174 16.25 2.69 -2.95
C GLY A 174 14.96 2.34 -2.22
N ILE A 175 13.91 3.14 -2.35
CA ILE A 175 12.58 2.85 -1.80
C ILE A 175 11.69 2.29 -2.91
N LEU A 176 11.03 1.17 -2.64
CA LEU A 176 10.01 0.64 -3.54
C LEU A 176 8.83 1.61 -3.62
N GLY A 177 8.32 1.82 -4.83
CA GLY A 177 7.10 2.58 -5.08
C GLY A 177 5.92 1.66 -5.43
N CYS A 178 4.71 2.18 -5.23
CA CYS A 178 3.45 1.52 -5.55
C CYS A 178 2.50 2.52 -6.23
N ALA A 179 2.10 2.26 -7.48
CA ALA A 179 1.11 3.10 -8.14
C ALA A 179 -0.27 2.87 -7.53
N LYS A 180 -1.00 3.94 -7.23
CA LYS A 180 -2.37 3.84 -6.69
C LYS A 180 -3.32 4.95 -7.16
N HIS A 181 -4.62 4.73 -7.27
CA HIS A 181 -5.37 3.50 -6.94
C HIS A 181 -6.00 2.96 -8.23
N PHE A 182 -5.49 1.84 -8.74
CA PHE A 182 -5.90 1.26 -10.03
C PHE A 182 -7.38 0.83 -10.02
N PRO A 183 -8.17 1.08 -11.09
CA PRO A 183 -7.78 1.64 -12.38
C PRO A 183 -7.95 3.17 -12.47
N GLY A 184 -8.03 3.89 -11.35
CA GLY A 184 -8.19 5.34 -11.29
C GLY A 184 -9.34 5.77 -10.38
N HIS A 185 -9.04 6.60 -9.39
CA HIS A 185 -9.96 7.16 -8.39
C HIS A 185 -10.28 8.65 -8.65
N GLY A 186 -9.63 9.26 -9.64
CA GLY A 186 -9.61 10.69 -9.91
C GLY A 186 -10.95 11.37 -10.21
N ASP A 187 -11.93 10.63 -10.75
CA ASP A 187 -13.25 11.13 -11.14
C ASP A 187 -14.34 10.81 -10.08
N THR A 188 -13.97 10.34 -8.89
CA THR A 188 -14.96 10.02 -7.85
C THR A 188 -15.60 11.28 -7.26
N ARG A 189 -16.92 11.21 -7.12
CA ARG A 189 -17.76 12.26 -6.54
C ARG A 189 -18.24 11.95 -5.12
N GLN A 190 -17.89 10.77 -4.59
CA GLN A 190 -18.30 10.25 -3.29
C GLN A 190 -17.06 9.80 -2.52
N ASP A 191 -17.11 9.87 -1.18
CA ASP A 191 -16.01 9.44 -0.31
C ASP A 191 -16.03 7.91 -0.08
N SER A 192 -14.97 7.21 -0.50
CA SER A 192 -14.79 5.76 -0.34
C SER A 192 -14.65 5.30 1.11
N HIS A 193 -14.41 6.23 2.03
CA HIS A 193 -14.34 5.90 3.46
C HIS A 193 -15.74 5.75 4.09
N LEU A 194 -16.80 6.18 3.39
CA LEU A 194 -18.17 6.19 3.93
C LEU A 194 -19.07 5.14 3.26
N GLU A 195 -18.99 5.02 1.94
CA GLU A 195 -19.76 4.06 1.13
C GLU A 195 -18.92 3.53 -0.04
N LEU A 196 -19.35 2.45 -0.69
CA LEU A 196 -18.67 1.93 -1.88
C LEU A 196 -18.80 2.95 -3.03
N PRO A 197 -17.72 3.60 -3.49
CA PRO A 197 -17.80 4.54 -4.60
C PRO A 197 -18.19 3.83 -5.90
N ILE A 198 -18.96 4.54 -6.72
CA ILE A 198 -19.37 4.09 -8.03
C ILE A 198 -18.84 5.07 -9.08
N LEU A 199 -18.11 4.54 -10.06
CA LEU A 199 -17.67 5.28 -11.24
C LEU A 199 -18.32 4.71 -12.50
N ASN A 200 -19.05 5.55 -13.22
CA ASN A 200 -19.74 5.18 -14.46
C ASN A 200 -18.86 5.29 -15.72
N SER A 201 -17.54 5.26 -15.56
CA SER A 201 -16.59 5.21 -16.67
C SER A 201 -16.64 3.85 -17.37
N ASN A 202 -16.52 3.83 -18.69
CA ASN A 202 -16.30 2.60 -19.46
C ASN A 202 -14.81 2.35 -19.73
N VAL A 203 -14.51 1.19 -20.31
CA VAL A 203 -13.13 0.76 -20.65
C VAL A 203 -12.45 1.78 -21.57
N GLU A 204 -13.15 2.33 -22.56
CA GLU A 204 -12.58 3.31 -23.48
C GLU A 204 -12.16 4.61 -22.77
N GLN A 205 -12.98 5.10 -21.84
CA GLN A 205 -12.67 6.27 -21.04
C GLN A 205 -11.44 6.04 -20.16
N LEU A 206 -11.35 4.86 -19.53
CA LEU A 206 -10.17 4.49 -18.73
C LEU A 206 -8.90 4.50 -19.58
N HIS A 207 -8.93 3.90 -20.78
CA HIS A 207 -7.79 3.88 -21.70
C HIS A 207 -7.38 5.29 -22.19
N GLN A 208 -8.36 6.16 -22.43
CA GLN A 208 -8.11 7.52 -22.90
C GLN A 208 -7.59 8.46 -21.81
N ARG A 209 -7.72 8.09 -20.53
CA ARG A 209 -7.41 8.99 -19.42
C ARG A 209 -6.79 8.28 -18.22
N GLU A 210 -7.57 7.53 -17.45
CA GLU A 210 -7.14 7.02 -16.14
C GLU A 210 -5.96 6.04 -16.20
N LEU A 211 -5.85 5.21 -17.25
CA LEU A 211 -4.81 4.18 -17.34
C LEU A 211 -3.45 4.71 -17.79
N ILE A 212 -3.39 5.92 -18.35
CA ILE A 212 -2.17 6.47 -18.95
C ILE A 212 -1.03 6.64 -17.93
N PRO A 213 -1.26 7.19 -16.70
CA PRO A 213 -0.22 7.23 -15.67
C PRO A 213 0.22 5.85 -15.20
N PHE A 214 -0.69 4.88 -15.11
CA PHE A 214 -0.34 3.49 -14.75
C PHE A 214 0.53 2.84 -15.82
N GLN A 215 0.16 2.95 -17.11
CA GLN A 215 0.98 2.44 -18.21
C GLN A 215 2.38 3.08 -18.21
N THR A 216 2.47 4.39 -17.92
CA THR A 216 3.76 5.09 -17.78
C THR A 216 4.62 4.45 -16.70
N LEU A 217 4.05 4.16 -15.52
CA LEU A 217 4.78 3.54 -14.42
C LEU A 217 5.13 2.06 -14.70
N ILE A 218 4.27 1.32 -15.40
CA ILE A 218 4.56 -0.04 -15.85
C ILE A 218 5.77 -0.05 -16.79
N ASN A 219 5.83 0.89 -17.75
CA ASN A 219 6.98 1.04 -18.65
C ASN A 219 8.28 1.38 -17.91
N GLU A 220 8.18 2.07 -16.76
CA GLU A 220 9.31 2.34 -15.85
C GLU A 220 9.64 1.18 -14.89
N GLN A 221 8.92 0.06 -15.04
CA GLN A 221 9.03 -1.17 -14.23
C GLN A 221 8.69 -0.94 -12.76
N ILE A 222 7.60 -0.21 -12.49
CA ILE A 222 7.09 -0.09 -11.12
C ILE A 222 6.79 -1.49 -10.54
N PRO A 223 7.23 -1.81 -9.31
CA PRO A 223 7.12 -3.17 -8.81
C PRO A 223 5.74 -3.52 -8.25
N LEU A 224 4.98 -2.52 -7.77
CA LEU A 224 3.65 -2.73 -7.19
C LEU A 224 2.59 -1.81 -7.79
N ILE A 225 1.36 -2.32 -7.88
CA ILE A 225 0.15 -1.55 -8.18
C ILE A 225 -0.92 -1.89 -7.15
N MET A 226 -1.47 -0.85 -6.51
CA MET A 226 -2.57 -0.97 -5.56
C MET A 226 -3.90 -0.78 -6.27
N THR A 227 -4.83 -1.74 -6.09
CA THR A 227 -6.20 -1.66 -6.61
C THR A 227 -7.11 -0.88 -5.69
N ALA A 228 -8.06 -0.14 -6.26
CA ALA A 228 -9.06 0.65 -5.56
C ALA A 228 -10.32 -0.18 -5.23
N HIS A 229 -10.95 0.13 -4.10
CA HIS A 229 -12.27 -0.40 -3.74
C HIS A 229 -13.40 0.42 -4.37
N ILE A 230 -13.51 0.40 -5.71
CA ILE A 230 -14.50 1.17 -6.48
C ILE A 230 -15.28 0.25 -7.41
N LEU A 231 -16.59 0.43 -7.49
CA LEU A 231 -17.44 -0.26 -8.46
C LEU A 231 -17.45 0.48 -9.80
N PHE A 232 -17.26 -0.24 -10.90
CA PHE A 232 -17.33 0.29 -12.27
C PHE A 232 -18.46 -0.41 -13.06
N PRO A 233 -19.73 0.05 -12.94
CA PRO A 233 -20.88 -0.71 -13.46
C PRO A 233 -20.88 -0.97 -14.96
N ARG A 234 -20.17 -0.14 -15.74
CA ARG A 234 -20.04 -0.31 -17.20
C ARG A 234 -18.91 -1.26 -17.61
N ILE A 235 -18.17 -1.81 -16.64
CA ILE A 235 -17.05 -2.73 -16.85
C ILE A 235 -17.33 -4.04 -16.13
N ASP A 236 -17.59 -3.96 -14.82
CA ASP A 236 -17.99 -5.08 -13.98
C ASP A 236 -19.02 -4.59 -12.94
N PRO A 237 -20.33 -4.83 -13.18
CA PRO A 237 -21.39 -4.35 -12.29
C PRO A 237 -21.53 -5.17 -11.02
N ALA A 238 -20.89 -6.34 -10.92
CA ALA A 238 -21.12 -7.26 -9.81
C ALA A 238 -20.21 -6.96 -8.61
N VAL A 239 -18.99 -6.47 -8.85
CA VAL A 239 -17.96 -6.40 -7.82
C VAL A 239 -17.03 -5.19 -8.02
N PRO A 240 -16.44 -4.65 -6.93
CA PRO A 240 -15.44 -3.58 -7.03
C PRO A 240 -14.18 -4.04 -7.78
N ALA A 241 -13.38 -3.08 -8.25
CA ALA A 241 -12.14 -3.34 -8.99
C ALA A 241 -11.21 -4.34 -8.31
N THR A 242 -11.06 -4.27 -6.97
CA THR A 242 -10.27 -5.22 -6.17
C THR A 242 -10.70 -6.69 -6.32
N LEU A 243 -11.96 -6.94 -6.69
CA LEU A 243 -12.52 -8.29 -6.86
C LEU A 243 -12.82 -8.61 -8.34
N SER A 244 -12.56 -7.68 -9.26
CA SER A 244 -12.92 -7.84 -10.67
C SER A 244 -11.78 -8.48 -11.47
N LYS A 245 -12.04 -9.68 -11.98
CA LYS A 245 -11.13 -10.37 -12.92
C LYS A 245 -11.00 -9.62 -14.24
N VAL A 246 -12.03 -8.87 -14.66
CA VAL A 246 -11.94 -8.02 -15.86
C VAL A 246 -10.89 -6.93 -15.64
N ILE A 247 -10.98 -6.22 -14.52
CA ILE A 247 -10.08 -5.09 -14.23
C ILE A 247 -8.65 -5.56 -13.90
N LEU A 248 -8.48 -6.53 -13.00
CA LEU A 248 -7.13 -6.93 -12.53
C LEU A 248 -6.44 -7.96 -13.43
N ASN A 249 -7.18 -8.86 -14.09
CA ASN A 249 -6.58 -9.87 -14.95
C ASN A 249 -6.59 -9.45 -16.41
N GLN A 250 -7.75 -9.07 -16.96
CA GLN A 250 -7.85 -8.76 -18.38
C GLN A 250 -7.18 -7.42 -18.70
N ILE A 251 -7.55 -6.35 -17.99
CA ILE A 251 -6.97 -5.03 -18.25
C ILE A 251 -5.54 -4.95 -17.68
N LEU A 252 -5.36 -5.06 -16.36
CA LEU A 252 -4.05 -4.81 -15.76
C LEU A 252 -2.97 -5.82 -16.17
N ARG A 253 -3.23 -7.12 -16.00
CA ARG A 253 -2.21 -8.16 -16.26
C ARG A 253 -2.01 -8.45 -17.74
N LYS A 254 -3.07 -8.45 -18.57
CA LYS A 254 -2.96 -8.83 -19.99
C LYS A 254 -2.85 -7.64 -20.93
N GLU A 255 -3.72 -6.65 -20.83
CA GLU A 255 -3.69 -5.49 -21.74
C GLU A 255 -2.52 -4.55 -21.44
N LEU A 256 -2.31 -4.20 -20.17
CA LEU A 256 -1.21 -3.32 -19.75
C LEU A 256 0.10 -4.06 -19.48
N ASP A 257 0.11 -5.40 -19.60
CA ASP A 257 1.28 -6.28 -19.39
C ASP A 257 1.97 -6.12 -18.02
N PHE A 258 1.18 -5.87 -16.97
CA PHE A 258 1.74 -5.75 -15.62
C PHE A 258 2.07 -7.12 -15.01
N SER A 259 3.35 -7.37 -14.77
CA SER A 259 3.87 -8.62 -14.20
C SER A 259 4.26 -8.54 -12.71
N GLY A 260 4.25 -7.34 -12.11
CA GLY A 260 4.62 -7.09 -10.71
C GLY A 260 3.56 -7.51 -9.69
N VAL A 261 3.67 -7.04 -8.44
CA VAL A 261 2.75 -7.38 -7.35
C VAL A 261 1.50 -6.50 -7.39
N VAL A 262 0.33 -7.12 -7.43
CA VAL A 262 -0.96 -6.44 -7.25
C VAL A 262 -1.33 -6.50 -5.78
N VAL A 263 -1.51 -5.35 -5.16
CA VAL A 263 -1.86 -5.23 -3.73
C VAL A 263 -3.26 -4.65 -3.58
N SER A 264 -4.05 -5.13 -2.62
CA SER A 264 -5.32 -4.48 -2.29
C SER A 264 -5.07 -3.14 -1.59
N ASP A 265 -5.96 -2.16 -1.77
CA ASP A 265 -6.13 -1.13 -0.75
C ASP A 265 -6.63 -1.78 0.57
N ASP A 266 -6.66 -1.03 1.66
CA ASP A 266 -6.95 -1.57 2.99
C ASP A 266 -8.30 -2.29 3.07
N LEU A 267 -8.28 -3.57 3.46
CA LEU A 267 -9.47 -4.42 3.53
C LEU A 267 -10.39 -4.06 4.71
N ASP A 268 -9.89 -3.28 5.67
CA ASP A 268 -10.73 -2.78 6.75
C ASP A 268 -11.64 -1.61 6.32
N MET A 269 -11.38 -1.00 5.15
CA MET A 269 -12.14 0.15 4.66
C MET A 269 -13.62 -0.18 4.53
N LYS A 270 -14.48 0.74 4.99
CA LYS A 270 -15.93 0.52 5.06
C LYS A 270 -16.56 0.15 3.72
N ALA A 271 -16.01 0.62 2.60
CA ALA A 271 -16.45 0.27 1.25
C ALA A 271 -16.50 -1.24 0.98
N VAL A 272 -15.60 -2.04 1.59
CA VAL A 272 -15.48 -3.49 1.33
C VAL A 272 -15.41 -4.33 2.60
N SER A 273 -15.30 -3.72 3.78
CA SER A 273 -15.10 -4.41 5.05
C SER A 273 -16.12 -5.51 5.29
N ASP A 274 -17.38 -5.27 4.95
CA ASP A 274 -18.48 -6.24 5.16
C ASP A 274 -18.46 -7.34 4.09
N MET A 275 -17.97 -7.03 2.88
CA MET A 275 -17.81 -8.03 1.80
C MET A 275 -16.75 -9.05 2.16
N PHE A 276 -15.59 -8.62 2.70
CA PHE A 276 -14.51 -9.53 3.08
C PHE A 276 -14.83 -10.40 4.31
N MET A 277 -15.97 -10.18 4.97
CA MET A 277 -16.50 -11.10 5.98
C MET A 277 -17.33 -12.24 5.39
N GLN A 278 -17.70 -12.16 4.11
CA GLN A 278 -18.44 -13.21 3.43
C GLN A 278 -17.49 -14.33 3.00
N PRO A 279 -17.82 -15.61 3.24
CA PRO A 279 -16.99 -16.73 2.82
C PRO A 279 -16.66 -16.73 1.32
N GLY A 280 -15.43 -17.13 0.99
CA GLY A 280 -14.88 -17.20 -0.36
C GLY A 280 -14.49 -15.85 -0.96
N THR A 281 -14.62 -14.73 -0.23
CA THR A 281 -14.31 -13.41 -0.79
C THR A 281 -12.82 -13.23 -1.02
N ILE A 282 -11.98 -13.73 -0.09
CA ILE A 282 -10.53 -13.66 -0.28
C ILE A 282 -10.08 -14.50 -1.49
N ALA A 283 -10.71 -15.66 -1.71
CA ALA A 283 -10.47 -16.50 -2.87
C ALA A 283 -10.82 -15.78 -4.18
N ARG A 284 -11.94 -15.05 -4.21
CA ARG A 284 -12.31 -14.20 -5.37
C ARG A 284 -11.26 -13.14 -5.64
N ALA A 285 -10.70 -12.50 -4.61
CA ALA A 285 -9.66 -11.49 -4.77
C ALA A 285 -8.36 -12.07 -5.38
N PHE A 286 -7.91 -13.24 -4.89
CA PHE A 286 -6.78 -13.97 -5.50
C PHE A 286 -7.06 -14.30 -6.98
N HIS A 287 -8.22 -14.87 -7.29
CA HIS A 287 -8.61 -15.21 -8.67
C HIS A 287 -8.81 -13.99 -9.58
N ALA A 288 -9.17 -12.84 -9.02
CA ALA A 288 -9.22 -11.58 -9.74
C ALA A 288 -7.81 -11.13 -10.15
N GLY A 289 -6.83 -11.32 -9.28
CA GLY A 289 -5.41 -11.07 -9.58
C GLY A 289 -4.63 -10.40 -8.46
N CYS A 290 -5.22 -10.22 -7.26
CA CYS A 290 -4.48 -9.72 -6.10
C CYS A 290 -3.47 -10.76 -5.62
N ASP A 291 -2.25 -10.30 -5.33
CA ASP A 291 -1.21 -11.10 -4.72
C ASP A 291 -1.04 -10.79 -3.24
N LEU A 292 -1.18 -9.52 -2.85
CA LEU A 292 -0.88 -9.00 -1.51
C LEU A 292 -2.10 -8.25 -0.94
N PHE A 293 -2.33 -8.35 0.37
CA PHE A 293 -3.48 -7.76 1.04
C PHE A 293 -3.05 -6.90 2.22
N ILE A 294 -3.63 -5.71 2.33
CA ILE A 294 -3.40 -4.80 3.45
C ILE A 294 -4.56 -4.93 4.44
N ILE A 295 -4.23 -5.20 5.71
CA ILE A 295 -5.17 -5.10 6.83
C ILE A 295 -4.57 -4.14 7.85
N SER A 296 -4.97 -2.88 7.79
CA SER A 296 -4.29 -1.76 8.45
C SER A 296 -4.47 -1.72 9.97
N ARG A 297 -5.54 -2.33 10.50
CA ARG A 297 -5.91 -2.22 11.92
C ARG A 297 -5.90 -0.77 12.43
N ASN A 298 -6.25 0.19 11.57
CA ASN A 298 -6.11 1.62 11.83
C ASN A 298 -7.44 2.38 11.79
N ILE A 299 -8.56 1.70 11.62
CA ILE A 299 -9.90 2.31 11.61
C ILE A 299 -10.85 1.58 12.55
N ASN A 300 -11.96 2.23 12.91
CA ASN A 300 -12.86 1.72 13.97
C ASN A 300 -13.51 0.37 13.64
N SER A 301 -13.64 0.02 12.35
CA SER A 301 -14.13 -1.28 11.90
C SER A 301 -13.12 -2.41 12.07
N SER A 302 -11.84 -2.09 12.28
CA SER A 302 -10.77 -3.08 12.38
C SER A 302 -10.80 -3.86 13.69
N SER A 303 -10.55 -5.16 13.62
CA SER A 303 -10.25 -5.98 14.80
C SER A 303 -9.30 -7.11 14.43
N LEU A 304 -8.61 -7.67 15.44
CA LEU A 304 -7.73 -8.81 15.18
C LEU A 304 -8.55 -10.04 14.73
N GLU A 305 -9.75 -10.22 15.27
CA GLU A 305 -10.68 -11.29 14.88
C GLU A 305 -11.02 -11.22 13.40
N ARG A 306 -11.20 -10.03 12.83
CA ARG A 306 -11.44 -9.86 11.39
C ARG A 306 -10.24 -10.32 10.56
N THR A 307 -9.01 -9.97 10.98
CA THR A 307 -7.79 -10.47 10.34
C THR A 307 -7.77 -11.99 10.31
N TYR A 308 -8.06 -12.64 11.45
CA TYR A 308 -8.12 -14.10 11.50
C TYR A 308 -9.29 -14.69 10.73
N GLN A 309 -10.44 -14.02 10.65
CA GLN A 309 -11.57 -14.47 9.84
C GLN A 309 -11.22 -14.48 8.35
N ILE A 310 -10.53 -13.45 7.85
CA ILE A 310 -10.03 -13.42 6.46
C ILE A 310 -8.97 -14.52 6.24
N ALA A 311 -8.03 -14.70 7.19
CA ALA A 311 -7.03 -15.75 7.10
C ALA A 311 -7.67 -17.16 7.11
N ASN A 312 -8.70 -17.38 7.94
CA ASN A 312 -9.44 -18.63 7.96
C ASN A 312 -10.26 -18.83 6.67
N ASP A 313 -10.85 -17.77 6.09
CA ASP A 313 -11.53 -17.86 4.79
C ASP A 313 -10.56 -18.32 3.70
N PHE A 314 -9.32 -17.84 3.71
CA PHE A 314 -8.26 -18.28 2.80
C PHE A 314 -7.94 -19.77 2.98
N VAL A 315 -7.75 -20.20 4.23
CA VAL A 315 -7.45 -21.61 4.55
C VAL A 315 -8.61 -22.53 4.14
N SER A 316 -9.85 -22.15 4.48
CA SER A 316 -11.05 -22.89 4.10
C SER A 316 -11.22 -22.97 2.60
N SER A 317 -10.97 -21.87 1.88
CA SER A 317 -11.07 -21.82 0.42
C SER A 317 -10.03 -22.69 -0.28
N LEU A 318 -8.80 -22.78 0.26
CA LEU A 318 -7.80 -23.72 -0.23
C LEU A 318 -8.20 -25.17 0.03
N LYS A 319 -8.69 -25.49 1.24
CA LYS A 319 -9.06 -26.85 1.63
C LYS A 319 -10.25 -27.40 0.84
N ASN A 320 -11.22 -26.54 0.53
CA ASN A 320 -12.40 -26.92 -0.24
C ASN A 320 -12.21 -26.80 -1.77
N GLY A 321 -11.04 -26.34 -2.24
CA GLY A 321 -10.70 -26.24 -3.65
C GLY A 321 -11.28 -25.03 -4.39
N SER A 322 -11.99 -24.12 -3.70
CA SER A 322 -12.50 -22.88 -4.32
C SER A 322 -11.39 -21.85 -4.60
N LEU A 323 -10.30 -21.88 -3.83
CA LEU A 323 -9.06 -21.17 -4.13
C LEU A 323 -8.05 -22.15 -4.72
N ASP A 324 -7.62 -21.90 -5.95
CA ASP A 324 -6.59 -22.70 -6.62
C ASP A 324 -5.23 -22.43 -5.98
N ALA A 325 -4.57 -23.49 -5.51
CA ALA A 325 -3.24 -23.41 -4.91
C ALA A 325 -2.18 -22.87 -5.88
N GLN A 326 -2.33 -23.07 -7.19
CA GLN A 326 -1.40 -22.52 -8.19
C GLN A 326 -1.50 -20.99 -8.27
N VAL A 327 -2.70 -20.42 -8.13
CA VAL A 327 -2.90 -18.96 -8.11
C VAL A 327 -2.17 -18.35 -6.92
N VAL A 328 -2.30 -18.98 -5.74
CA VAL A 328 -1.60 -18.55 -4.51
C VAL A 328 -0.08 -18.65 -4.67
N GLU A 329 0.43 -19.75 -5.24
CA GLU A 329 1.88 -19.91 -5.43
C GLU A 329 2.45 -18.90 -6.43
N GLN A 330 1.75 -18.62 -7.53
CA GLN A 330 2.16 -17.58 -8.48
C GLN A 330 2.15 -16.18 -7.85
N ALA A 331 1.18 -15.88 -6.99
CA ALA A 331 1.17 -14.65 -6.21
C ALA A 331 2.37 -14.56 -5.28
N LYS A 332 2.63 -15.64 -4.54
CA LYS A 332 3.75 -15.74 -3.59
C LYS A 332 5.09 -15.58 -4.30
N GLN A 333 5.28 -16.21 -5.46
CA GLN A 333 6.52 -16.09 -6.23
C GLN A 333 6.82 -14.65 -6.64
N ARG A 334 5.81 -13.86 -7.03
CA ARG A 334 6.00 -12.44 -7.34
C ARG A 334 6.45 -11.65 -6.12
N ILE A 335 5.82 -11.91 -4.97
CA ILE A 335 6.13 -11.24 -3.70
C ILE A 335 7.55 -11.61 -3.23
N ASP A 336 7.90 -12.89 -3.26
CA ASP A 336 9.22 -13.38 -2.85
C ASP A 336 10.33 -12.82 -3.76
N ASN A 337 10.12 -12.80 -5.08
CA ASN A 337 11.07 -12.21 -6.02
C ASN A 337 11.30 -10.71 -5.73
N LEU A 338 10.22 -9.99 -5.42
CA LEU A 338 10.31 -8.59 -5.04
C LEU A 338 11.07 -8.43 -3.72
N LEU A 339 10.68 -9.16 -2.68
CA LEU A 339 11.28 -9.05 -1.35
C LEU A 339 12.76 -9.46 -1.35
N ALA A 340 13.15 -10.49 -2.12
CA ALA A 340 14.53 -10.94 -2.24
C ALA A 340 15.47 -9.88 -2.82
N SER A 341 14.95 -8.95 -3.61
CA SER A 341 15.71 -7.81 -4.16
C SER A 341 15.48 -6.50 -3.37
N THR A 342 14.69 -6.53 -2.31
CA THR A 342 14.34 -5.35 -1.51
C THR A 342 15.36 -5.13 -0.40
N PRO A 343 16.07 -3.99 -0.40
CA PRO A 343 17.00 -3.68 0.68
C PRO A 343 16.31 -3.62 2.04
N GLN A 344 16.98 -4.11 3.07
CA GLN A 344 16.56 -3.98 4.47
C GLN A 344 17.35 -2.84 5.11
N TYR A 345 16.63 -1.88 5.68
CA TYR A 345 17.24 -0.69 6.26
C TYR A 345 17.24 -0.74 7.78
N LEU A 346 18.26 -0.11 8.36
CA LEU A 346 18.37 0.08 9.80
C LEU A 346 17.88 1.47 10.16
N VAL A 347 17.18 1.55 11.30
CA VAL A 347 16.76 2.84 11.86
C VAL A 347 18.01 3.61 12.29
N SER A 348 18.15 4.83 11.77
CA SER A 348 19.29 5.71 12.00
C SER A 348 18.85 7.18 12.03
N MET A 349 19.56 7.96 12.83
CA MET A 349 19.28 9.39 12.97
C MET A 349 19.85 10.15 11.77
N LEU A 350 19.03 11.01 11.17
CA LEU A 350 19.51 11.92 10.13
C LEU A 350 20.23 13.12 10.72
N GLU A 351 21.24 13.59 9.98
CA GLU A 351 21.94 14.83 10.31
C GLU A 351 21.00 16.03 10.17
N GLN A 352 21.16 17.00 11.07
CA GLN A 352 20.35 18.22 11.07
C GLN A 352 20.45 18.97 9.75
N GLU A 353 21.63 19.01 9.12
CA GLU A 353 21.85 19.66 7.82
C GLU A 353 21.00 19.03 6.72
N THR A 354 20.89 17.69 6.68
CA THR A 354 20.04 16.97 5.73
C THR A 354 18.57 17.38 5.89
N LEU A 355 18.07 17.39 7.12
CA LEU A 355 16.69 17.78 7.43
C LEU A 355 16.41 19.25 7.09
N VAL A 356 17.37 20.15 7.32
CA VAL A 356 17.26 21.56 6.92
C VAL A 356 17.19 21.70 5.40
N HIS A 357 18.02 20.96 4.66
CA HIS A 357 17.99 20.97 3.20
C HIS A 357 16.65 20.46 2.65
N HIS A 358 16.12 19.37 3.20
CA HIS A 358 14.82 18.85 2.82
C HIS A 358 13.67 19.83 3.14
N ALA A 359 13.72 20.49 4.30
CA ALA A 359 12.75 21.52 4.65
C ALA A 359 12.81 22.71 3.67
N GLN A 360 14.00 23.15 3.26
CA GLN A 360 14.16 24.19 2.23
C GLN A 360 13.57 23.77 0.88
N LEU A 361 13.76 22.52 0.48
CA LEU A 361 13.15 21.94 -0.73
C LEU A 361 11.62 21.89 -0.64
N ALA A 362 11.06 21.53 0.53
CA ALA A 362 9.61 21.57 0.74
C ALA A 362 9.04 22.99 0.62
N ILE A 363 9.77 23.98 1.16
CA ILE A 363 9.42 25.41 1.04
C ILE A 363 9.46 25.84 -0.43
N SER A 364 10.53 25.55 -1.19
CA SER A 364 10.65 25.98 -2.60
C SER A 364 9.55 25.43 -3.50
N CYS A 365 9.02 24.23 -3.21
CA CYS A 365 7.85 23.68 -3.92
C CYS A 365 6.58 24.55 -3.79
N THR A 366 6.48 25.39 -2.77
CA THR A 366 5.27 26.21 -2.52
C THR A 366 5.31 27.57 -3.22
N PHE A 367 6.51 28.08 -3.55
CA PHE A 367 6.70 29.46 -4.04
C PHE A 367 7.03 29.58 -5.54
N HIS A 368 7.39 28.48 -6.21
CA HIS A 368 7.56 28.47 -7.66
C HIS A 368 6.20 28.31 -8.36
N ARG A 369 5.57 29.45 -8.71
CA ARG A 369 4.41 29.52 -9.61
C ARG A 369 4.74 30.31 -10.86
#